data_AF-A0A1P8YAC9-F1
#
_entry.id   AF-A0A1P8YAC9-F1
#
_cell.length_a   1.000
_cell.length_b   1.000
_cell.length_c   1.000
_cell.angle_alpha   90.00
_cell.angle_beta   90.00
_cell.angle_gamma   90.00
#
_symmetry.space_group_name_H-M   'P 1'
#
loop_
_entity.id
_entity.type
_entity.pdbx_description
1 polymer ?
#
loop_
_entity_poly.entity_id
_entity_poly.type
_entity_poly.pdbx_seq_one_letter_code
_entity_poly.pdbx_strand_id
1 'polypeptide(L)'
;MTEPEIVIETTIAAVPERVWRALRDPALIRRWHGWEYEVPGGLDDEIREIYIDGADADAEALTLTFQGGDRFTLRPAAEGTVVRITRPAKGSHPEWDDWYEDVTEGWTTFLQQLKFALERHDLAERHTLYLDGPTSGATAMELLGVAAITGPPGSAYTALVATGDALSGTVWFRAPKQLGLTVDALGPGLLILAIQPQNEQRPGGGAQIILSGYGRGAEEFESLADRWTHWWETRESPGTCC
;
A
#
# COMPACT_ATOMS: atom_id res chain seq x y z
N MET A 1 -29.71 1.93 -2.70
CA MET A 1 -29.19 2.83 -3.76
C MET A 1 -27.78 2.35 -4.03
N THR A 2 -27.49 1.90 -5.24
CA THR A 2 -26.14 1.47 -5.65
C THR A 2 -25.24 2.70 -5.71
N GLU A 3 -24.12 2.68 -4.98
CA GLU A 3 -23.11 3.73 -5.06
C GLU A 3 -22.42 3.71 -6.44
N PRO A 4 -21.86 4.83 -6.92
CA PRO A 4 -21.18 4.85 -8.21
C PRO A 4 -19.92 3.97 -8.21
N GLU A 5 -19.55 3.49 -9.41
CA GLU A 5 -18.28 2.78 -9.62
C GLU A 5 -17.10 3.65 -9.14
N ILE A 6 -16.15 3.01 -8.46
CA ILE A 6 -14.92 3.68 -8.03
C ILE A 6 -13.83 3.44 -9.08
N VAL A 7 -13.15 4.51 -9.47
CA VAL A 7 -12.00 4.44 -10.37
C VAL A 7 -10.76 4.95 -9.62
N ILE A 8 -9.76 4.07 -9.50
CA ILE A 8 -8.43 4.40 -8.99
C ILE A 8 -7.49 4.36 -10.19
N GLU A 9 -6.74 5.44 -10.42
CA GLU A 9 -5.89 5.55 -11.61
C GLU A 9 -4.56 6.21 -11.28
N THR A 10 -3.49 5.69 -11.88
CA THR A 10 -2.18 6.35 -11.88
C THR A 10 -1.45 6.11 -13.20
N THR A 11 -0.45 6.95 -13.48
CA THR A 11 0.49 6.73 -14.60
C THR A 11 1.79 6.20 -14.02
N ILE A 12 2.26 5.08 -14.56
CA ILE A 12 3.54 4.46 -14.22
C ILE A 12 4.52 4.73 -15.37
N ALA A 13 5.70 5.28 -15.07
CA ALA A 13 6.78 5.56 -16.02
C ALA A 13 7.52 4.27 -16.44
N ALA A 14 6.76 3.32 -16.98
CA ALA A 14 7.23 2.07 -17.56
C ALA A 14 6.34 1.69 -18.76
N VAL A 15 6.90 0.92 -19.68
CA VAL A 15 6.15 0.40 -20.85
C VAL A 15 5.12 -0.65 -20.42
N PRO A 16 3.99 -0.80 -21.15
CA PRO A 16 2.89 -1.67 -20.74
C PRO A 16 3.31 -3.12 -20.50
N GLU A 17 4.24 -3.64 -21.29
CA GLU A 17 4.73 -5.02 -21.19
C GLU A 17 5.43 -5.27 -19.84
N ARG A 18 6.18 -4.27 -19.35
CA ARG A 18 6.88 -4.34 -18.06
C ARG A 18 5.89 -4.27 -16.90
N VAL A 19 4.88 -3.41 -16.98
CA VAL A 19 3.81 -3.33 -15.98
C VAL A 19 2.98 -4.61 -15.96
N TRP A 20 2.62 -5.12 -17.15
CA TRP A 20 1.87 -6.36 -17.28
C TRP A 20 2.62 -7.54 -16.66
N ARG A 21 3.92 -7.67 -16.95
CA ARG A 21 4.74 -8.71 -16.33
C ARG A 21 4.76 -8.60 -14.80
N ALA A 22 4.86 -7.38 -14.26
CA ALA A 22 4.83 -7.13 -12.82
C ALA A 22 3.50 -7.54 -12.15
N LEU A 23 2.39 -7.59 -12.90
CA LEU A 23 1.06 -8.02 -12.44
C LEU A 23 0.79 -9.53 -12.62
N ARG A 24 1.68 -10.26 -13.33
CA ARG A 24 1.46 -11.67 -13.67
C ARG A 24 2.50 -12.63 -13.11
N ASP A 25 3.74 -12.17 -12.94
CA ASP A 25 4.84 -13.00 -12.45
C ASP A 25 4.88 -12.98 -10.91
N PRO A 26 4.55 -14.09 -10.19
CA PRO A 26 4.50 -14.10 -8.73
C PRO A 26 5.79 -13.62 -8.07
N ALA A 27 6.94 -13.93 -8.67
CA ALA A 27 8.24 -13.51 -8.14
C ALA A 27 8.42 -11.99 -8.23
N LEU A 28 7.79 -11.33 -9.21
CA LEU A 28 7.77 -9.87 -9.32
C LEU A 28 6.65 -9.25 -8.48
N ILE A 29 5.50 -9.91 -8.36
CA ILE A 29 4.39 -9.46 -7.51
C ILE A 29 4.85 -9.33 -6.05
N ARG A 30 5.64 -10.31 -5.56
CA ARG A 30 6.27 -10.25 -4.23
C ARG A 30 7.12 -8.99 -3.98
N ARG A 31 7.64 -8.38 -5.05
CA ARG A 31 8.47 -7.16 -4.97
C ARG A 31 7.67 -5.87 -4.80
N TRP A 32 6.33 -5.91 -4.83
CA TRP A 32 5.50 -4.71 -4.65
C TRP A 32 4.15 -4.92 -3.95
N HIS A 33 3.60 -6.14 -3.92
CA HIS A 33 2.29 -6.43 -3.31
C HIS A 33 2.40 -6.95 -1.88
N GLY A 34 1.49 -6.53 -1.00
CA GLY A 34 1.39 -7.04 0.36
C GLY A 34 2.62 -6.72 1.22
N TRP A 35 2.77 -7.50 2.29
CA TRP A 35 3.84 -7.41 3.29
C TRP A 35 4.25 -8.79 3.77
N GLU A 36 5.42 -8.88 4.39
CA GLU A 36 5.96 -10.10 4.98
C GLU A 36 5.26 -10.40 6.31
N TYR A 37 4.80 -11.64 6.48
CA TYR A 37 4.26 -12.14 7.74
C TYR A 37 4.56 -13.63 7.91
N GLU A 38 4.83 -14.03 9.15
CA GLU A 38 5.37 -15.35 9.49
C GLU A 38 4.25 -16.39 9.70
N VAL A 39 3.65 -16.86 8.60
CA VAL A 39 2.79 -18.05 8.59
C VAL A 39 3.20 -18.99 7.45
N PRO A 40 2.92 -20.30 7.55
CA PRO A 40 3.15 -21.21 6.43
C PRO A 40 2.43 -20.69 5.17
N GLY A 41 3.14 -20.58 4.04
CA GLY A 41 2.62 -20.01 2.79
C GLY A 41 2.71 -18.48 2.72
N GLY A 42 2.27 -17.79 3.78
CA GLY A 42 2.40 -16.34 3.95
C GLY A 42 2.02 -15.55 2.71
N LEU A 43 2.84 -14.55 2.37
CA LEU A 43 2.64 -13.68 1.21
C LEU A 43 2.59 -14.44 -0.13
N ASP A 44 3.28 -15.58 -0.26
CA ASP A 44 3.31 -16.31 -1.54
C ASP A 44 1.96 -16.98 -1.84
N ASP A 45 1.28 -17.50 -0.82
CA ASP A 45 -0.05 -18.08 -0.95
C ASP A 45 -1.09 -16.99 -1.24
N GLU A 46 -1.01 -15.83 -0.57
CA GLU A 46 -1.87 -14.67 -0.84
C GLU A 46 -1.72 -14.17 -2.29
N ILE A 47 -0.49 -14.04 -2.78
CA ILE A 47 -0.22 -13.66 -4.18
C ILE A 47 -0.87 -14.65 -5.15
N ARG A 48 -0.73 -15.94 -4.86
CA ARG A 48 -1.30 -16.99 -5.69
C ARG A 48 -2.83 -16.90 -5.68
N GLU A 49 -3.44 -16.79 -4.51
CA GLU A 49 -4.89 -16.72 -4.36
C GLU A 49 -5.47 -15.51 -5.11
N ILE A 50 -4.87 -14.33 -4.95
CA ILE A 50 -5.41 -13.09 -5.52
C ILE A 50 -5.11 -12.99 -7.02
N TYR A 51 -3.86 -13.16 -7.44
CA TYR A 51 -3.44 -12.84 -8.81
C TYR A 51 -3.41 -14.04 -9.74
N ILE A 52 -3.37 -15.27 -9.24
CA ILE A 52 -3.22 -16.46 -10.09
C ILE A 52 -4.51 -17.25 -10.14
N ASP A 53 -5.01 -17.69 -8.99
CA ASP A 53 -6.22 -18.50 -8.91
C ASP A 53 -7.49 -17.63 -8.92
N GLY A 54 -7.40 -16.42 -8.37
CA GLY A 54 -8.49 -15.45 -8.24
C GLY A 54 -8.55 -14.37 -9.32
N ALA A 55 -7.82 -14.51 -10.43
CA ALA A 55 -7.85 -13.53 -11.50
C ALA A 55 -7.92 -14.14 -12.91
N ASP A 56 -8.78 -13.58 -13.75
CA ASP A 56 -8.87 -13.86 -15.18
C ASP A 56 -8.08 -12.80 -15.96
N ALA A 57 -7.16 -13.25 -16.81
CA ALA A 57 -6.22 -12.38 -17.51
C ALA A 57 -6.43 -12.43 -19.02
N ASP A 58 -6.73 -11.27 -19.60
CA ASP A 58 -6.71 -11.03 -21.05
C ASP A 58 -5.44 -10.25 -21.40
N ALA A 59 -4.44 -10.98 -21.91
CA ALA A 59 -3.16 -10.39 -22.28
C ALA A 59 -3.22 -9.56 -23.57
N GLU A 60 -4.19 -9.81 -24.46
CA GLU A 60 -4.36 -9.03 -25.69
C GLU A 60 -5.00 -7.67 -25.36
N ALA A 61 -5.99 -7.66 -24.48
CA ALA A 61 -6.64 -6.44 -24.00
C ALA A 61 -5.90 -5.76 -22.82
N LEU A 62 -4.79 -6.34 -22.34
CA LEU A 62 -4.05 -5.94 -21.13
C LEU A 62 -4.99 -5.65 -19.95
N THR A 63 -5.89 -6.60 -19.70
CA THR A 63 -6.94 -6.51 -18.69
C THR A 63 -6.84 -7.69 -17.73
N LEU A 64 -6.95 -7.40 -16.43
CA LEU A 64 -6.96 -8.40 -15.37
C LEU A 64 -8.21 -8.18 -14.52
N THR A 65 -9.04 -9.22 -14.39
CA THR A 65 -10.31 -9.16 -13.64
C THR A 65 -10.23 -10.09 -12.44
N PHE A 66 -10.45 -9.55 -11.25
CA PHE A 66 -10.35 -10.27 -9.98
C PHE A 66 -11.70 -10.82 -9.52
N GLN A 67 -11.65 -11.78 -8.58
CA GLN A 67 -12.82 -12.17 -7.80
C GLN A 67 -13.43 -10.92 -7.13
N GLY A 68 -14.76 -10.78 -7.17
CA GLY A 68 -15.46 -9.57 -6.73
C GLY A 68 -15.63 -8.48 -7.79
N GLY A 69 -15.13 -8.70 -9.02
CA GLY A 69 -15.43 -7.87 -10.20
C GLY A 69 -14.51 -6.65 -10.39
N ASP A 70 -13.53 -6.46 -9.51
CA ASP A 70 -12.50 -5.43 -9.67
C ASP A 70 -11.68 -5.70 -10.94
N ARG A 71 -11.46 -4.65 -11.75
CA ARG A 71 -10.82 -4.79 -13.06
C ARG A 71 -9.67 -3.81 -13.24
N PHE A 72 -8.50 -4.35 -13.55
CA PHE A 72 -7.31 -3.60 -13.90
C PHE A 72 -7.21 -3.50 -15.41
N THR A 73 -6.96 -2.30 -15.93
CA THR A 73 -6.73 -2.04 -17.35
C THR A 73 -5.46 -1.23 -17.53
N LEU A 74 -4.61 -1.65 -18.45
CA LEU A 74 -3.38 -0.95 -18.80
C LEU A 74 -3.55 -0.29 -20.16
N ARG A 75 -3.21 1.00 -20.25
CA ARG A 75 -3.23 1.74 -21.51
C ARG A 75 -1.89 2.45 -21.73
N PRO A 76 -1.27 2.34 -22.91
CA PRO A 76 -0.12 3.16 -23.26
C PRO A 76 -0.46 4.65 -23.14
N ALA A 77 0.48 5.44 -22.63
CA ALA A 77 0.40 6.89 -22.54
C ALA A 77 1.76 7.52 -22.90
N ALA A 78 1.77 8.85 -23.10
CA ALA A 78 2.98 9.56 -23.51
C ALA A 78 4.14 9.40 -22.51
N GLU A 79 3.83 9.34 -21.21
CA GLU A 79 4.81 9.25 -20.12
C GLU A 79 4.87 7.85 -19.48
N GLY A 80 4.42 6.81 -20.19
CA GLY A 80 4.48 5.42 -19.72
C GLY A 80 3.16 4.67 -19.91
N THR A 81 2.62 4.11 -18.83
CA THR A 81 1.40 3.29 -18.85
C THR A 81 0.42 3.82 -17.81
N VAL A 82 -0.81 4.12 -18.24
CA VAL A 82 -1.92 4.38 -17.33
C VAL A 82 -2.44 3.05 -16.83
N VAL A 83 -2.39 2.86 -15.52
CA VAL A 83 -3.01 1.72 -14.84
C VAL A 83 -4.27 2.21 -14.16
N ARG A 84 -5.40 1.64 -14.54
CA ARG A 84 -6.72 1.96 -14.00
C ARG A 84 -7.33 0.73 -13.36
N ILE A 85 -7.75 0.87 -12.12
CA ILE A 85 -8.55 -0.09 -11.36
C ILE A 85 -9.98 0.44 -11.34
N THR A 86 -10.92 -0.33 -11.88
CA THR A 86 -12.35 -0.03 -11.82
C THR A 86 -13.01 -1.03 -10.89
N ARG A 87 -13.67 -0.52 -9.85
CA ARG A 87 -14.42 -1.31 -8.89
C ARG A 87 -15.91 -1.26 -9.22
N PRO A 88 -16.63 -2.40 -9.22
CA PRO A 88 -18.06 -2.40 -9.45
C PRO A 88 -18.78 -1.63 -8.36
N ALA A 89 -19.94 -1.08 -8.67
CA ALA A 89 -20.79 -0.39 -7.70
C ALA A 89 -21.04 -1.25 -6.45
N LYS A 90 -20.92 -0.67 -5.26
CA LYS A 90 -21.25 -1.35 -3.99
C LYS A 90 -22.68 -1.90 -4.04
N GLY A 91 -22.86 -3.16 -3.61
CA GLY A 91 -24.11 -3.91 -3.75
C GLY A 91 -24.19 -4.80 -4.98
N SER A 92 -23.24 -4.69 -5.92
CA SER A 92 -23.17 -5.62 -7.08
C SER A 92 -22.66 -7.00 -6.66
N HIS A 93 -21.87 -7.05 -5.59
CA HIS A 93 -21.33 -8.25 -4.97
C HIS A 93 -21.54 -8.18 -3.45
N PRO A 94 -22.75 -8.47 -2.94
CA PRO A 94 -23.12 -8.26 -1.53
C PRO A 94 -22.18 -8.94 -0.53
N GLU A 95 -21.58 -10.06 -0.90
CA GLU A 95 -20.60 -10.79 -0.09
C GLU A 95 -19.29 -10.03 0.16
N TRP A 96 -19.02 -8.97 -0.62
CA TRP A 96 -17.84 -8.10 -0.51
C TRP A 96 -18.16 -6.68 0.00
N ASP A 97 -19.44 -6.37 0.27
CA ASP A 97 -19.87 -5.01 0.60
C ASP A 97 -19.29 -4.50 1.94
N ASP A 98 -19.13 -5.39 2.91
CA ASP A 98 -18.56 -5.06 4.23
C ASP A 98 -17.08 -4.69 4.13
N TRP A 99 -16.39 -5.24 3.13
CA TRP A 99 -14.97 -5.00 2.86
C TRP A 99 -14.75 -3.97 1.76
N TYR A 100 -15.81 -3.38 1.22
CA TYR A 100 -15.70 -2.54 0.03
C TYR A 100 -14.80 -1.32 0.26
N GLU A 101 -14.84 -0.68 1.43
CA GLU A 101 -13.94 0.43 1.73
C GLU A 101 -12.49 -0.05 1.93
N ASP A 102 -12.29 -1.13 2.69
CA ASP A 102 -10.96 -1.71 2.93
C ASP A 102 -10.28 -2.12 1.61
N VAL A 103 -11.01 -2.74 0.68
CA VAL A 103 -10.50 -3.12 -0.65
C VAL A 103 -10.18 -1.89 -1.51
N THR A 104 -10.98 -0.81 -1.43
CA THR A 104 -10.66 0.45 -2.12
C THR A 104 -9.32 1.03 -1.67
N GLU A 105 -9.12 1.08 -0.35
CA GLU A 105 -7.90 1.62 0.23
C GLU A 105 -6.70 0.69 -0.04
N GLY A 106 -6.89 -0.62 0.07
CA GLY A 106 -5.89 -1.63 -0.30
C GLY A 106 -5.42 -1.48 -1.75
N TRP A 107 -6.34 -1.32 -2.70
CA TRP A 107 -5.98 -1.09 -4.10
C TRP A 107 -5.21 0.20 -4.35
N THR A 108 -5.55 1.27 -3.62
CA THR A 108 -4.80 2.52 -3.68
C THR A 108 -3.36 2.31 -3.19
N THR A 109 -3.18 1.65 -2.05
CA THR A 109 -1.87 1.30 -1.48
C THR A 109 -1.05 0.48 -2.47
N PHE A 110 -1.60 -0.62 -2.95
CA PHE A 110 -0.92 -1.56 -3.83
C PHE A 110 -0.53 -0.93 -5.17
N LEU A 111 -1.38 -0.08 -5.74
CA LEU A 111 -1.06 0.63 -6.97
C LEU A 111 0.11 1.60 -6.79
N GLN A 112 0.20 2.27 -5.64
CA GLN A 112 1.31 3.17 -5.32
C GLN A 112 2.61 2.41 -5.04
N GLN A 113 2.54 1.24 -4.40
CA GLN A 113 3.70 0.36 -4.22
C GLN A 113 4.20 -0.18 -5.57
N LEU A 114 3.31 -0.62 -6.47
CA LEU A 114 3.66 -1.06 -7.83
C LEU A 114 4.39 0.06 -8.60
N LYS A 115 3.81 1.26 -8.63
CA LYS A 115 4.41 2.43 -9.27
C LYS A 115 5.81 2.70 -8.71
N PHE A 116 5.95 2.71 -7.38
CA PHE A 116 7.21 2.97 -6.71
C PHE A 116 8.28 1.93 -7.03
N ALA A 117 7.94 0.65 -6.93
CA ALA A 117 8.86 -0.46 -7.18
C ALA A 117 9.38 -0.46 -8.63
N LEU A 118 8.51 -0.16 -9.61
CA LEU A 118 8.89 -0.08 -11.02
C LEU A 118 9.76 1.14 -11.35
N GLU A 119 9.41 2.31 -10.81
CA GLU A 119 10.05 3.59 -11.17
C GLU A 119 11.35 3.85 -10.43
N ARG A 120 11.46 3.40 -9.17
CA ARG A 120 12.62 3.70 -8.32
C ARG A 120 13.60 2.54 -8.20
N HIS A 121 13.09 1.31 -8.30
CA HIS A 121 13.85 0.12 -7.88
C HIS A 121 13.99 -0.97 -8.91
N ASP A 122 13.36 -0.82 -10.07
CA ASP A 122 13.32 -1.88 -11.09
C ASP A 122 12.91 -3.24 -10.52
N LEU A 123 11.93 -3.24 -9.59
CA LEU A 123 11.45 -4.43 -8.89
C LEU A 123 12.57 -5.21 -8.17
N ALA A 124 13.56 -4.50 -7.62
CA ALA A 124 14.55 -5.08 -6.73
C ALA A 124 13.90 -5.79 -5.52
N GLU A 125 14.71 -6.59 -4.82
CA GLU A 125 14.30 -7.23 -3.59
C GLU A 125 13.73 -6.23 -2.59
N ARG A 126 12.63 -6.60 -1.92
CA ARG A 126 11.85 -5.73 -1.06
C ARG A 126 11.69 -6.37 0.30
N HIS A 127 11.97 -5.59 1.35
CA HIS A 127 11.63 -5.89 2.73
C HIS A 127 10.50 -4.99 3.20
N THR A 128 9.63 -5.49 4.05
CA THR A 128 8.45 -4.74 4.51
C THR A 128 8.23 -4.85 6.00
N LEU A 129 7.85 -3.74 6.61
CA LEU A 129 7.31 -3.66 7.95
C LEU A 129 5.84 -3.26 7.82
N TYR A 130 4.98 -4.02 8.47
CA TYR A 130 3.55 -3.76 8.55
C TYR A 130 3.15 -3.58 10.00
N LEU A 131 2.56 -2.43 10.33
CA LEU A 131 2.01 -2.14 11.65
C LEU A 131 0.57 -1.69 11.48
N ASP A 132 -0.35 -2.33 12.19
CA ASP A 132 -1.73 -1.89 12.21
C ASP A 132 -2.42 -2.10 13.55
N GLY A 133 -3.64 -1.59 13.65
CA GLY A 133 -4.49 -1.77 14.82
C GLY A 133 -5.23 -0.51 15.25
N PRO A 134 -5.96 -0.60 16.37
CA PRO A 134 -6.72 0.52 16.90
C PRO A 134 -5.81 1.64 17.38
N THR A 135 -6.34 2.86 17.31
CA THR A 135 -5.59 4.10 17.64
C THR A 135 -6.38 5.07 18.52
N SER A 136 -7.55 4.66 19.00
CA SER A 136 -8.46 5.48 19.80
C SER A 136 -8.74 6.86 19.19
N GLY A 137 -8.83 6.92 17.85
CA GLY A 137 -9.15 8.12 17.08
C GLY A 137 -7.96 8.86 16.48
N ALA A 138 -6.72 8.52 16.86
CA ALA A 138 -5.53 9.12 16.25
C ALA A 138 -5.24 8.50 14.86
N THR A 139 -4.79 9.31 13.91
CA THR A 139 -4.33 8.83 12.60
C THR A 139 -2.89 8.30 12.67
N ALA A 140 -2.49 7.48 11.71
CA ALA A 140 -1.10 7.05 11.53
C ALA A 140 -0.13 8.24 11.47
N MET A 141 -0.53 9.33 10.81
CA MET A 141 0.27 10.55 10.67
C MET A 141 0.45 11.29 12.00
N GLU A 142 -0.59 11.33 12.84
CA GLU A 142 -0.52 11.95 14.17
C GLU A 142 0.36 11.12 15.12
N LEU A 143 0.17 9.80 15.14
CA LEU A 143 0.96 8.89 15.97
C LEU A 143 2.45 9.00 15.64
N LEU A 144 2.80 9.01 14.36
CA LEU A 144 4.20 9.08 13.92
C LEU A 144 4.78 10.51 14.02
N GLY A 145 3.95 11.54 14.22
CA GLY A 145 4.38 12.93 14.32
C GLY A 145 4.63 13.62 12.98
N VAL A 146 4.01 13.16 11.89
CA VAL A 146 4.22 13.68 10.52
C VAL A 146 3.00 14.42 9.96
N ALA A 147 1.96 14.65 10.76
CA ALA A 147 0.74 15.37 10.35
C ALA A 147 1.02 16.80 9.81
N ALA A 148 2.13 17.43 10.20
CA ALA A 148 2.54 18.74 9.71
C ALA A 148 3.03 18.73 8.24
N ILE A 149 3.28 17.56 7.64
CA ILE A 149 3.68 17.44 6.24
C ILE A 149 2.47 17.64 5.34
N THR A 150 2.31 18.84 4.81
CA THR A 150 1.17 19.24 3.96
C THR A 150 1.52 19.46 2.49
N GLY A 151 2.80 19.34 2.12
CA GLY A 151 3.26 19.55 0.75
C GLY A 151 2.57 18.62 -0.26
N PRO A 152 2.38 19.09 -1.52
CA PRO A 152 1.91 18.24 -2.62
C PRO A 152 2.97 17.19 -3.02
N PRO A 153 2.59 16.14 -3.79
CA PRO A 153 3.54 15.18 -4.35
C PRO A 153 4.74 15.85 -5.02
N GLY A 154 5.94 15.31 -4.78
CA GLY A 154 7.22 15.88 -5.20
C GLY A 154 7.83 16.89 -4.23
N SER A 155 7.09 17.36 -3.22
CA SER A 155 7.63 18.29 -2.21
C SER A 155 8.58 17.58 -1.25
N ALA A 156 9.73 18.20 -0.96
CA ALA A 156 10.67 17.69 0.03
C ALA A 156 10.10 17.81 1.45
N TYR A 157 10.51 16.89 2.33
CA TYR A 157 10.19 16.94 3.75
C TYR A 157 11.38 16.48 4.60
N THR A 158 11.36 16.93 5.86
CA THR A 158 12.20 16.41 6.94
C THR A 158 11.36 16.35 8.21
N ALA A 159 11.42 15.26 8.96
CA ALA A 159 10.69 15.10 10.21
C ALA A 159 11.49 14.25 11.21
N LEU A 160 11.47 14.65 12.48
CA LEU A 160 11.82 13.76 13.58
C LEU A 160 10.55 13.05 14.02
N VAL A 161 10.48 11.74 13.82
CA VAL A 161 9.27 10.96 14.11
C VAL A 161 9.25 10.45 15.55
N ALA A 162 8.08 10.01 16.00
CA ALA A 162 7.86 9.54 17.37
C ALA A 162 8.74 8.34 17.76
N THR A 163 9.25 7.58 16.80
CA THR A 163 10.20 6.47 17.02
C THR A 163 11.62 6.96 17.34
N GLY A 164 11.89 8.27 17.22
CA GLY A 164 13.21 8.87 17.41
C GLY A 164 14.05 8.96 16.14
N ASP A 165 13.58 8.40 15.02
CA ASP A 165 14.29 8.46 13.74
C ASP A 165 14.10 9.82 13.03
N ALA A 166 15.16 10.30 12.38
CA ALA A 166 15.08 11.45 11.49
C ALA A 166 14.80 10.98 10.06
N LEU A 167 13.62 11.31 9.53
CA LEU A 167 13.21 10.97 8.17
C LEU A 167 13.39 12.18 7.25
N SER A 168 13.86 11.91 6.04
CA SER A 168 13.88 12.86 4.93
C SER A 168 13.52 12.19 3.62
N GLY A 169 12.96 12.98 2.71
CA GLY A 169 12.64 12.54 1.36
C GLY A 169 11.63 13.46 0.71
N THR A 170 10.71 12.88 -0.05
CA THR A 170 9.68 13.60 -0.80
C THR A 170 8.30 13.00 -0.57
N VAL A 171 7.26 13.83 -0.67
CA VAL A 171 5.88 13.34 -0.71
C VAL A 171 5.68 12.54 -2.00
N TRP A 172 5.39 11.25 -1.89
CA TRP A 172 5.19 10.35 -3.04
C TRP A 172 3.78 10.49 -3.61
N PHE A 173 2.77 10.38 -2.74
CA PHE A 173 1.37 10.60 -3.10
C PHE A 173 0.56 11.08 -1.89
N ARG A 174 -0.62 11.62 -2.17
CA ARG A 174 -1.61 11.97 -1.16
C ARG A 174 -2.99 11.56 -1.65
N ALA A 175 -3.72 10.84 -0.81
CA ALA A 175 -5.12 10.49 -0.98
C ALA A 175 -5.91 10.91 0.28
N PRO A 176 -7.25 10.96 0.25
CA PRO A 176 -8.04 11.39 1.41
C PRO A 176 -7.75 10.60 2.70
N LYS A 177 -7.49 9.29 2.58
CA LYS A 177 -7.22 8.39 3.71
C LYS A 177 -5.76 7.92 3.79
N GLN A 178 -4.87 8.38 2.90
CA GLN A 178 -3.49 7.88 2.82
C GLN A 178 -2.45 8.95 2.47
N LEU A 179 -1.25 8.80 3.03
CA LEU A 179 -0.06 9.59 2.70
C LEU A 179 1.10 8.65 2.38
N GLY A 180 1.73 8.84 1.22
CA GLY A 180 2.97 8.17 0.87
C GLY A 180 4.15 9.13 0.95
N LEU A 181 5.23 8.71 1.59
CA LEU A 181 6.49 9.45 1.73
C LEU A 181 7.65 8.57 1.26
N THR A 182 8.59 9.13 0.49
CA THR A 182 9.85 8.44 0.22
C THR A 182 10.80 8.62 1.41
N VAL A 183 11.59 7.61 1.74
CA VAL A 183 12.54 7.64 2.86
C VAL A 183 13.95 7.42 2.32
N ASP A 184 14.73 8.49 2.19
CA ASP A 184 16.04 8.46 1.50
C ASP A 184 17.05 7.53 2.19
N ALA A 185 16.99 7.43 3.52
CA ALA A 185 17.90 6.61 4.33
C ALA A 185 17.79 5.09 4.03
N LEU A 186 16.70 4.64 3.41
CA LEU A 186 16.44 3.23 3.10
C LEU A 186 16.65 2.89 1.62
N GLY A 187 17.55 3.61 0.95
CA GLY A 187 17.82 3.42 -0.47
C GLY A 187 16.54 3.60 -1.28
N PRO A 188 16.15 4.84 -1.55
CA PRO A 188 14.83 5.41 -1.25
C PRO A 188 13.74 4.37 -0.91
N GLY A 189 13.39 4.24 0.37
CA GLY A 189 12.24 3.44 0.81
C GLY A 189 10.90 4.14 0.56
N LEU A 190 9.79 3.43 0.77
CA LEU A 190 8.44 3.96 0.73
C LEU A 190 7.74 3.74 2.07
N LEU A 191 7.30 4.83 2.69
CA LEU A 191 6.45 4.84 3.88
C LEU A 191 5.02 5.21 3.47
N ILE A 192 4.05 4.34 3.74
CA ILE A 192 2.63 4.60 3.56
C ILE A 192 1.98 4.64 4.93
N LEU A 193 1.22 5.70 5.16
CA LEU A 193 0.42 5.93 6.36
C LEU A 193 -1.04 5.98 5.91
N ALA A 194 -1.86 5.07 6.40
CA ALA A 194 -3.25 4.92 6.00
C ALA A 194 -4.18 4.91 7.20
N ILE A 195 -5.38 5.46 7.00
CA ILE A 195 -6.50 5.35 7.93
C ILE A 195 -7.26 4.08 7.54
N GLN A 196 -7.38 3.15 8.49
CA GLN A 196 -8.19 1.96 8.30
C GLN A 196 -9.67 2.32 8.53
N PRO A 197 -10.56 2.06 7.55
CA PRO A 197 -12.00 2.30 7.67
C PRO A 197 -12.63 1.62 8.89
N GLN A 198 -13.78 2.14 9.32
CA GLN A 198 -14.61 1.47 10.31
C GLN A 198 -15.39 0.34 9.63
N ASN A 199 -15.41 -0.84 10.25
CA ASN A 199 -16.25 -1.96 9.84
C ASN A 199 -16.70 -2.76 11.08
N GLU A 200 -17.47 -3.84 10.90
CA GLU A 200 -18.00 -4.63 12.02
C GLU A 200 -16.89 -5.22 12.92
N GLN A 201 -15.76 -5.59 12.33
CA GLN A 201 -14.61 -6.15 13.04
C GLN A 201 -13.72 -5.06 13.68
N ARG A 202 -13.81 -3.83 13.15
CA ARG A 202 -13.04 -2.66 13.59
C ARG A 202 -13.98 -1.45 13.74
N PRO A 203 -14.84 -1.42 14.77
CA PRO A 203 -15.87 -0.39 14.91
C PRO A 203 -15.29 1.01 15.15
N GLY A 204 -14.07 1.10 15.70
CA GLY A 204 -13.36 2.36 15.90
C GLY A 204 -12.51 2.82 14.71
N GLY A 205 -12.39 1.99 13.66
CA GLY A 205 -11.37 2.18 12.63
C GLY A 205 -9.97 1.94 13.20
N GLY A 206 -8.95 2.34 12.46
CA GLY A 206 -7.57 2.16 12.91
C GLY A 206 -6.57 2.90 12.06
N ALA A 207 -5.31 2.56 12.27
CA ALA A 207 -4.21 3.04 11.45
C ALA A 207 -3.45 1.87 10.89
N GLN A 208 -2.88 2.09 9.72
CA GLN A 208 -1.97 1.18 9.05
C GLN A 208 -0.72 1.97 8.67
N ILE A 209 0.45 1.39 8.97
CA ILE A 209 1.76 1.89 8.59
C ILE A 209 2.46 0.78 7.82
N ILE A 210 2.86 1.08 6.59
CA ILE A 210 3.64 0.18 5.75
C ILE A 210 4.95 0.89 5.43
N LEU A 211 6.06 0.27 5.80
CA LEU A 211 7.38 0.73 5.39
C LEU A 211 7.99 -0.32 4.48
N SER A 212 8.43 0.08 3.29
CA SER A 212 9.09 -0.78 2.31
C SER A 212 10.50 -0.28 2.05
N GLY A 213 11.50 -1.14 2.24
CA GLY A 213 12.89 -0.94 1.82
C GLY A 213 13.22 -1.79 0.59
N TYR A 214 14.15 -1.35 -0.25
CA TYR A 214 14.53 -2.08 -1.47
C TYR A 214 16.05 -2.24 -1.61
N GLY A 215 16.46 -3.40 -2.12
CA GLY A 215 17.85 -3.68 -2.46
C GLY A 215 18.77 -3.74 -1.24
N ARG A 216 19.82 -2.91 -1.24
CA ARG A 216 20.83 -2.93 -0.17
C ARG A 216 20.31 -2.17 1.05
N GLY A 217 20.57 -2.71 2.23
CA GLY A 217 20.19 -2.08 3.51
C GLY A 217 19.27 -2.93 4.38
N ALA A 218 19.28 -4.26 4.20
CA ALA A 218 18.46 -5.17 5.00
C ALA A 218 18.75 -5.06 6.50
N GLU A 219 20.03 -4.93 6.90
CA GLU A 219 20.40 -4.75 8.32
C GLU A 219 19.88 -3.41 8.88
N GLU A 220 20.01 -2.31 8.12
CA GLU A 220 19.45 -1.02 8.51
C GLU A 220 17.92 -1.05 8.57
N PHE A 221 17.29 -1.79 7.66
CA PHE A 221 15.85 -2.00 7.62
C PHE A 221 15.37 -2.81 8.84
N GLU A 222 16.01 -3.94 9.14
CA GLU A 222 15.69 -4.78 10.30
C GLU A 222 15.82 -3.99 11.61
N SER A 223 16.93 -3.28 11.79
CA SER A 223 17.13 -2.45 12.99
C SER A 223 16.06 -1.37 13.14
N LEU A 224 15.64 -0.75 12.04
CA LEU A 224 14.56 0.23 12.05
C LEU A 224 13.21 -0.45 12.32
N ALA A 225 12.95 -1.59 11.69
CA ALA A 225 11.74 -2.37 11.86
C ALA A 225 11.55 -2.78 13.33
N ASP A 226 12.58 -3.28 13.99
CA ASP A 226 12.54 -3.63 15.41
C ASP A 226 12.16 -2.43 16.30
N ARG A 227 12.79 -1.27 16.06
CA ARG A 227 12.47 -0.04 16.81
C ARG A 227 11.03 0.40 16.60
N TRP A 228 10.54 0.33 15.38
CA TRP A 228 9.19 0.77 15.02
C TRP A 228 8.14 -0.20 15.55
N THR A 229 8.38 -1.50 15.47
CA THR A 229 7.53 -2.53 16.10
C THR A 229 7.46 -2.32 17.59
N HIS A 230 8.60 -2.14 18.26
CA HIS A 230 8.63 -1.89 19.70
C HIS A 230 7.89 -0.60 20.08
N TRP A 231 8.10 0.49 19.34
CA TRP A 231 7.36 1.74 19.53
C TRP A 231 5.86 1.54 19.34
N TRP A 232 5.44 0.78 18.32
CA TRP A 232 4.05 0.48 18.08
C TRP A 232 3.44 -0.29 19.25
N GLU A 233 4.07 -1.38 19.70
CA GLU A 233 3.55 -2.23 20.78
C GLU A 233 3.50 -1.52 22.14
N THR A 234 4.47 -0.63 22.40
CA THR A 234 4.57 0.10 23.68
C THR A 234 3.75 1.39 23.69
N ARG A 235 3.19 1.81 22.56
CA ARG A 235 2.33 3.00 22.50
C ARG A 235 1.18 2.83 23.49
N GLU A 236 0.92 3.86 24.30
CA GLU A 236 -0.26 3.83 25.15
C GLU A 236 -1.49 3.71 24.25
N SER A 237 -2.13 2.55 24.27
CA SER A 237 -3.45 2.37 23.69
C SER A 237 -4.45 2.94 24.69
N PRO A 238 -5.15 4.07 24.42
CA PRO A 238 -6.16 4.57 25.34
C PRO A 238 -7.34 3.60 25.30
N GLY A 239 -7.31 2.58 26.17
CA GLY A 239 -8.27 1.49 26.10
C GLY A 239 -8.08 0.31 27.07
N THR A 240 -7.44 0.50 28.23
CA THR A 240 -7.66 -0.37 29.40
C THR A 240 -7.34 0.39 30.69
N CYS A 241 -8.14 1.41 31.01
CA CYS A 241 -8.30 1.77 32.42
C CYS A 241 -9.35 0.82 33.00
N CYS A 242 -8.93 0.08 34.02
CA CYS A 242 -9.74 -0.80 34.87
C CYS A 242 -11.02 -0.15 35.39
#